data_AF-H1S4G1-F1
#
_entry.id   AF-H1S4G1-F1
#
_cell.length_a   1.000
_cell.length_b   1.000
_cell.length_c   1.000
_cell.angle_alpha   90.00
_cell.angle_beta   90.00
_cell.angle_gamma   90.00
#
_symmetry.space_group_name_H-M   'P 1'
#
loop_
_entity.id
_entity.type
_entity.pdbx_description
1 polymer ?
#
loop_
_entity_poly.entity_id
_entity_poly.type
_entity_poly.pdbx_seq_one_letter_code
_entity_poly.pdbx_strand_id
1 'polypeptide(L)'
;MYFLRTASMFGAAIQPDLRLNGQVVGESKPGGFFFVDRPAGKYVASAATETEKTLSFALDGGETKYVRSSPSVGLMVGRVVLELETPDKAKEELSSLSYTGDAVTASAK
;
A
#
# COMPACT_ATOMS: atom_id res chain seq x y z
N MET A 1 0.06 4.30 8.85
CA MET A 1 -0.35 4.40 7.42
C MET A 1 -0.72 3.02 6.93
N TYR A 2 -1.87 2.83 6.30
CA TYR A 2 -2.28 1.53 5.74
C TYR A 2 -1.96 1.46 4.25
N PHE A 3 -1.53 0.29 3.80
CA PHE A 3 -1.40 -0.08 2.41
C PHE A 3 -2.35 -1.24 2.14
N LEU A 4 -3.16 -1.14 1.09
CA LEU A 4 -4.17 -2.16 0.78
C LEU A 4 -4.28 -2.43 -0.72
N ARG A 5 -4.70 -3.65 -1.05
CA ARG A 5 -5.05 -4.06 -2.41
C ARG A 5 -6.23 -5.02 -2.39
N THR A 6 -7.23 -4.72 -3.21
CA THR A 6 -8.42 -5.54 -3.38
C THR A 6 -8.09 -6.96 -3.81
N ALA A 7 -8.85 -7.93 -3.31
CA ALA A 7 -8.84 -9.31 -3.79
C ALA A 7 -9.40 -9.37 -5.22
N SER A 8 -8.51 -9.32 -6.21
CA SER A 8 -8.87 -9.43 -7.62
C SER A 8 -7.90 -10.35 -8.35
N MET A 9 -8.43 -11.17 -9.25
CA MET A 9 -7.62 -12.00 -10.16
C MET A 9 -6.93 -11.17 -11.24
N PHE A 10 -7.43 -9.96 -11.50
CA PHE A 10 -6.78 -9.05 -12.43
C PHE A 10 -5.39 -8.65 -11.90
N GLY A 11 -4.35 -8.97 -12.68
CA GLY A 11 -2.96 -8.65 -12.33
C GLY A 11 -2.42 -9.39 -11.10
N ALA A 12 -2.98 -10.56 -10.73
CA ALA A 12 -2.60 -11.28 -9.51
C ALA A 12 -1.11 -11.71 -9.46
N ALA A 13 -0.48 -11.93 -10.62
CA ALA A 13 0.95 -12.23 -10.71
C ALA A 13 1.86 -11.01 -10.53
N ILE A 14 1.31 -9.79 -10.57
CA ILE A 14 2.05 -8.53 -10.44
C ILE A 14 2.01 -8.11 -8.96
N GLN A 15 3.05 -8.42 -8.18
CA GLN A 15 3.10 -8.13 -6.74
C GLN A 15 4.41 -7.40 -6.37
N PRO A 16 4.63 -6.18 -6.87
CA PRO A 16 5.88 -5.45 -6.63
C PRO A 16 6.00 -5.01 -5.16
N ASP A 17 7.25 -4.73 -4.76
CA ASP A 17 7.54 -4.02 -3.53
C ASP A 17 6.85 -2.65 -3.52
N LEU A 18 6.26 -2.32 -2.37
CA LEU A 18 5.80 -0.99 -2.03
C LEU A 18 6.88 -0.29 -1.20
N ARG A 19 7.20 0.94 -1.59
CA ARG A 19 8.22 1.75 -0.95
C ARG A 19 7.63 3.00 -0.34
N LEU A 20 8.25 3.47 0.73
CA LEU A 20 8.01 4.76 1.34
C LEU A 20 9.35 5.49 1.46
N ASN A 21 9.46 6.65 0.83
CA ASN A 21 10.70 7.42 0.72
C ASN A 21 11.88 6.57 0.21
N GLY A 22 11.61 5.69 -0.77
CA GLY A 22 12.60 4.80 -1.38
C GLY A 22 12.92 3.53 -0.60
N GLN A 23 12.40 3.35 0.63
CA GLN A 23 12.60 2.15 1.44
C GLN A 23 11.43 1.18 1.28
N VAL A 24 11.70 -0.11 1.07
CA VAL A 24 10.66 -1.15 1.01
C VAL A 24 9.94 -1.25 2.35
N VAL A 25 8.61 -1.25 2.31
CA VAL A 25 7.73 -1.34 3.50
C VAL A 25 6.75 -2.51 3.44
N GLY A 26 6.66 -3.21 2.30
CA GLY A 26 5.80 -4.37 2.10
C GLY A 26 5.60 -4.65 0.62
N GLU A 27 4.69 -5.56 0.28
CA GLU A 27 4.40 -5.98 -1.10
C GLU A 27 2.93 -5.69 -1.47
N SER A 28 2.67 -5.39 -2.74
CA SER A 28 1.30 -5.19 -3.27
C SER A 28 0.59 -6.53 -3.51
N LYS A 29 0.29 -7.28 -2.44
CA LYS A 29 -0.35 -8.61 -2.52
C LYS A 29 -1.86 -8.50 -2.80
N PRO A 30 -2.41 -9.24 -3.79
CA PRO A 30 -3.86 -9.31 -4.01
C PRO A 30 -4.59 -9.78 -2.76
N GLY A 31 -5.64 -9.06 -2.35
CA GLY A 31 -6.39 -9.40 -1.13
C GLY A 31 -5.64 -9.12 0.17
N GLY A 32 -4.53 -8.38 0.11
CA GLY A 32 -3.65 -8.10 1.23
C GLY A 32 -3.78 -6.66 1.73
N PHE A 33 -3.49 -6.48 3.01
CA PHE A 33 -3.19 -5.18 3.59
C PHE A 33 -2.05 -5.27 4.61
N PHE A 34 -1.37 -4.15 4.83
CA PHE A 34 -0.42 -4.01 5.93
C PHE A 34 -0.39 -2.54 6.38
N PHE A 35 0.33 -2.25 7.46
CA PHE A 35 0.52 -0.88 7.90
C PHE A 35 1.95 -0.65 8.38
N VAL A 36 2.37 0.61 8.30
CA VAL A 36 3.60 1.12 8.90
C VAL A 36 3.31 2.40 9.67
N ASP A 37 3.84 2.47 10.88
CA ASP A 37 3.78 3.67 11.69
C ASP A 37 4.97 4.58 11.39
N ARG A 38 4.69 5.87 11.31
CA ARG A 38 5.64 6.91 10.92
C ARG A 38 5.30 8.22 11.62
N PRO A 39 6.30 9.04 11.98
CA PRO A 39 6.04 10.36 12.56
C PRO A 39 5.35 11.28 11.55
N ALA A 40 4.76 12.37 12.03
CA ALA A 40 4.20 13.40 11.16
C ALA A 40 5.26 13.92 10.17
N GLY A 41 4.89 14.14 8.91
CA GLY A 41 5.83 14.53 7.88
C GLY A 41 5.31 14.35 6.45
N LYS A 42 6.17 14.65 5.48
CA LYS A 42 5.90 14.42 4.06
C LYS A 42 6.49 13.09 3.62
N TYR A 43 5.69 12.34 2.87
CA TYR A 43 6.05 11.02 2.40
C TYR A 43 5.77 10.87 0.92
N VAL A 44 6.58 10.02 0.29
CA VAL A 44 6.45 9.62 -1.10
C VAL A 44 6.33 8.11 -1.12
N ALA A 45 5.14 7.60 -1.49
CA ALA A 45 4.94 6.18 -1.71
C ALA A 45 5.17 5.83 -3.18
N SER A 46 5.67 4.62 -3.45
CA SER A 46 5.87 4.12 -4.82
C SER A 46 5.78 2.60 -4.91
N ALA A 47 5.58 2.09 -6.12
CA ALA A 47 5.59 0.66 -6.42
C ALA A 47 6.75 0.32 -7.38
N ALA A 48 7.56 -0.68 -7.03
CA ALA A 48 8.74 -1.10 -7.78
C ALA A 48 8.38 -1.88 -9.06
N THR A 49 7.86 -1.17 -10.06
CA THR A 49 7.56 -1.70 -11.41
C THR A 49 8.45 -1.03 -12.46
N GLU A 50 8.40 -1.48 -13.73
CA GLU A 50 9.21 -0.92 -14.83
C GLU A 50 9.13 0.62 -14.97
N THR A 51 8.02 1.22 -14.53
CA THR A 51 7.87 2.66 -14.42
C THR A 51 7.33 3.03 -13.06
N GLU A 52 8.17 3.64 -12.23
CA GLU A 52 7.82 4.06 -10.89
C GLU A 52 6.95 5.32 -10.95
N LYS A 53 5.66 5.17 -10.59
CA LYS A 53 4.81 6.31 -10.25
C LYS A 53 4.84 6.52 -8.74
N THR A 54 4.94 7.79 -8.35
CA THR A 54 5.01 8.20 -6.96
C THR A 54 3.69 8.85 -6.52
N LEU A 55 3.33 8.65 -5.26
CA LEU A 55 2.23 9.30 -4.58
C LEU A 55 2.80 10.10 -3.40
N SER A 56 2.74 11.43 -3.50
CA SER A 56 3.22 12.34 -2.45
C SER A 56 2.06 12.77 -1.56
N PHE A 57 2.23 12.67 -0.24
CA PHE A 57 1.23 13.10 0.73
C PHE A 57 1.88 13.54 2.06
N ALA A 58 1.15 14.35 2.83
CA ALA A 58 1.50 14.66 4.21
C ALA A 58 0.78 13.70 5.17
N LEU A 59 1.41 13.38 6.29
CA LEU A 59 0.84 12.67 7.43
C LEU A 59 0.91 13.59 8.64
N ASP A 60 -0.25 13.89 9.25
CA ASP A 60 -0.32 14.64 10.49
C ASP A 60 -0.16 13.73 11.73
N GLY A 61 0.12 14.33 12.88
CA GLY A 61 0.28 13.58 14.14
C GLY A 61 -1.02 12.86 14.54
N GLY A 62 -0.96 11.54 14.71
CA GLY A 62 -2.13 10.71 15.03
C GLY A 62 -3.05 10.45 13.83
N GLU A 63 -2.72 10.95 12.65
CA GLU A 63 -3.51 10.73 11.45
C GLU A 63 -3.32 9.31 10.90
N THR A 64 -4.37 8.77 10.26
CA THR A 64 -4.29 7.54 9.47
C THR A 64 -4.57 7.83 8.00
N LYS A 65 -3.57 7.60 7.14
CA LYS A 65 -3.73 7.57 5.68
C LYS A 65 -3.89 6.14 5.18
N TYR A 66 -4.66 5.98 4.10
CA TYR A 66 -4.87 4.71 3.40
C TYR A 66 -4.35 4.86 1.97
N VAL A 67 -3.37 4.03 1.60
CA VAL A 67 -2.76 3.99 0.27
C VAL A 67 -3.25 2.74 -0.42
N ARG A 68 -4.11 2.89 -1.42
CA ARG A 68 -4.59 1.78 -2.25
C ARG A 68 -3.60 1.53 -3.38
N SER A 69 -3.29 0.26 -3.60
CA SER A 69 -2.52 -0.19 -4.76
C SER A 69 -3.41 -1.01 -5.70
N SER A 70 -3.36 -0.70 -7.00
CA SER A 70 -4.18 -1.36 -8.02
C SER A 70 -3.35 -1.65 -9.27
N PRO A 71 -3.43 -2.85 -9.86
CA PRO A 71 -2.87 -3.10 -11.18
C PRO A 71 -3.50 -2.17 -12.22
N SER A 72 -2.69 -1.64 -13.12
CA SER A 72 -3.16 -0.75 -14.19
C SER A 72 -3.60 -1.54 -15.42
N VAL A 73 -4.72 -1.14 -16.02
CA VAL A 73 -5.16 -1.61 -17.35
C VAL A 73 -4.60 -0.65 -18.40
N GLY A 74 -3.90 -1.16 -19.43
CA GLY A 74 -3.41 -0.34 -20.55
C GLY A 74 -2.23 -0.95 -21.28
N LEU A 75 -1.64 -0.20 -22.23
CA LEU A 75 -0.51 -0.62 -23.10
C LEU A 75 0.78 -1.00 -22.34
N MET A 76 0.76 -0.86 -21.02
CA MET A 76 1.92 -0.98 -20.14
C MET A 76 1.58 -2.00 -19.05
N VAL A 77 1.58 -3.27 -19.46
CA VAL A 77 1.37 -4.45 -18.63
C VAL A 77 2.40 -4.47 -17.50
N GLY A 78 2.05 -4.96 -16.31
CA GLY A 78 3.00 -5.07 -15.18
C GLY A 78 3.04 -3.87 -14.23
N ARG A 79 2.17 -2.87 -14.41
CA ARG A 79 2.16 -1.65 -13.59
C ARG A 79 1.19 -1.71 -12.42
N VAL A 80 1.57 -1.06 -11.32
CA VAL A 80 0.73 -0.78 -10.15
C VAL A 80 0.65 0.72 -9.94
N VAL A 81 -0.56 1.23 -9.72
CA VAL A 81 -0.83 2.63 -9.39
C VAL A 81 -1.17 2.74 -7.91
N LEU A 82 -0.72 3.83 -7.28
CA LEU A 82 -1.00 4.16 -5.89
C LEU A 82 -1.89 5.39 -5.79
N GLU A 83 -2.92 5.32 -4.96
CA GLU A 83 -3.88 6.40 -4.73
C GLU A 83 -4.23 6.51 -3.23
N LEU A 84 -4.57 7.72 -2.78
CA LEU A 84 -5.13 7.90 -1.44
C LEU A 84 -6.60 7.46 -1.45
N GLU A 85 -6.95 6.58 -0.51
CA GLU A 85 -8.31 6.12 -0.31
C GLU A 85 -8.95 6.84 0.88
N THR A 86 -10.28 7.00 0.83
CA THR A 86 -11.01 7.57 1.96
C THR A 86 -11.07 6.57 3.13
N PRO A 87 -11.11 7.05 4.38
CA PRO A 87 -11.21 6.17 5.54
C PRO A 87 -12.40 5.23 5.49
N ASP A 88 -13.56 5.70 5.01
CA ASP A 88 -14.79 4.92 4.99
C ASP A 88 -14.67 3.71 4.05
N LYS A 89 -14.22 3.94 2.82
CA LYS A 89 -14.02 2.88 1.82
C LYS A 89 -12.93 1.90 2.22
N ALA A 90 -11.81 2.41 2.74
CA ALA A 90 -10.70 1.56 3.15
C ALA A 90 -11.12 0.65 4.32
N LYS A 91 -11.82 1.18 5.34
CA LYS A 91 -12.26 0.40 6.50
C LYS A 91 -13.30 -0.66 6.15
N GLU A 92 -14.23 -0.35 5.24
CA GLU A 92 -15.19 -1.32 4.73
C GLU A 92 -14.45 -2.52 4.12
N GLU A 93 -13.48 -2.25 3.24
CA GLU A 93 -12.74 -3.30 2.54
C GLU A 93 -11.76 -4.06 3.43
N LEU A 94 -11.07 -3.39 4.37
CA LEU A 94 -10.09 -4.00 5.27
C LEU A 94 -10.63 -5.22 6.00
N SER A 95 -11.93 -5.25 6.31
CA SER A 95 -12.59 -6.41 6.95
C SER A 95 -12.53 -7.70 6.13
N SER A 96 -12.37 -7.59 4.81
CA SER A 96 -12.30 -8.69 3.85
C SER A 96 -10.88 -9.05 3.40
N LEU A 97 -9.89 -8.25 3.79
CA LEU A 97 -8.49 -8.42 3.39
C LEU A 97 -7.70 -9.20 4.44
N SER A 98 -6.64 -9.87 3.99
CA SER A 98 -5.70 -10.56 4.87
C SER A 98 -4.54 -9.65 5.26
N TYR A 99 -4.08 -9.71 6.50
CA TYR A 99 -2.86 -9.00 6.89
C TYR A 99 -1.64 -9.67 6.24
N THR A 100 -0.81 -8.88 5.56
CA THR A 100 0.37 -9.34 4.80
C THR A 100 1.66 -8.61 5.15
N GLY A 101 1.65 -7.80 6.21
CA GLY A 101 2.88 -7.19 6.72
C GLY A 101 3.79 -8.24 7.32
N ASP A 102 5.08 -7.91 7.49
CA ASP A 102 5.95 -8.74 8.31
C ASP A 102 5.29 -8.93 9.68
N ALA A 103 5.36 -10.16 10.20
CA ALA A 103 4.82 -10.44 11.53
C ALA A 103 5.39 -9.41 12.50
N VAL A 104 4.51 -8.60 13.10
CA VAL A 104 4.90 -7.72 14.19
C VAL A 104 5.31 -8.66 15.31
N THR A 105 6.59 -9.04 15.39
CA THR A 105 7.14 -9.60 16.62
C THR A 105 6.94 -8.48 17.62
N ALA A 106 5.89 -8.60 18.42
CA ALA A 106 5.70 -7.78 19.58
C ALA A 106 6.95 -8.00 20.44
N SER A 107 7.89 -7.06 20.40
CA SER A 107 8.99 -7.04 21.35
C SER A 107 8.34 -6.95 22.72
N ALA A 108 8.31 -8.09 23.41
CA ALA A 108 7.86 -8.19 24.77
C ALA A 108 8.64 -7.15 25.58
N LYS A 109 7.91 -6.27 26.26
CA LYS A 109 8.45 -5.32 27.21
C LYS A 109 8.90 -6.05 28.48
#